data_AF-A0A925R8G4-F1
#
_entry.id   AF-A0A925R8G4-F1
#
_cell.length_a   1.000
_cell.length_b   1.000
_cell.length_c   1.000
_cell.angle_alpha   90.00
_cell.angle_beta   90.00
_cell.angle_gamma   90.00
#
_symmetry.space_group_name_H-M   'P 1'
#
loop_
_entity.id
_entity.type
_entity.pdbx_description
1 polymer ?
#
loop_
_entity_poly.entity_id
_entity_poly.type
_entity_poly.pdbx_seq_one_letter_code
_entity_poly.pdbx_strand_id
1 'polypeptide(L)' 'MNFSNELGDQAIQDVMQTYPEIGDILARFDIGCTACKVGICHLKDVVSIHGLSKEDEAKIEQEINEHLAKKGE' A
#
# COMPACT_ATOMS: atom_id res chain seq x y z
N MET A 1 -5.51 -8.87 -3.83
CA MET A 1 -4.10 -8.61 -3.47
C MET A 1 -3.75 -9.40 -2.23
N ASN A 2 -2.50 -9.83 -2.11
CA ASN A 2 -1.94 -10.56 -0.99
C ASN A 2 -0.71 -9.83 -0.46
N PHE A 3 -0.92 -8.87 0.42
CA PHE A 3 0.17 -8.23 1.15
C PHE A 3 0.57 -9.10 2.35
N SER A 4 1.87 -9.21 2.63
CA SER A 4 2.38 -9.90 3.82
C SER A 4 1.84 -9.29 5.12
N ASN A 5 1.87 -10.06 6.22
CA ASN A 5 1.55 -9.59 7.57
C ASN A 5 0.15 -8.95 7.73
N GLU A 6 -0.82 -9.41 6.93
CA GLU A 6 -2.19 -8.87 6.91
C GLU A 6 -2.25 -7.36 6.62
N LEU A 7 -1.17 -6.80 6.06
CA LEU A 7 -1.02 -5.36 5.82
C LEU A 7 -2.11 -4.81 4.89
N GLY A 8 -2.63 -5.68 4.02
CA GLY A 8 -3.72 -5.38 3.11
C GLY A 8 -5.01 -4.98 3.80
N ASP A 9 -5.26 -5.48 5.01
CA ASP A 9 -6.44 -5.22 5.83
C ASP A 9 -6.21 -4.11 6.88
N GLN A 10 -5.00 -3.54 6.94
CA GLN A 10 -4.72 -2.41 7.82
C GLN A 10 -5.07 -1.08 7.15
N ALA A 11 -5.43 -0.09 7.97
CA ALA A 11 -5.65 1.26 7.50
C ALA A 11 -4.37 1.82 6.86
N ILE A 12 -4.51 2.38 5.65
CA ILE A 12 -3.36 2.88 4.88
C ILE A 12 -2.53 3.90 5.66
N GLN A 13 -3.16 4.72 6.51
CA GLN A 13 -2.43 5.68 7.32
C GLN A 13 -1.54 5.01 8.37
N ASP A 14 -2.04 3.97 9.03
CA ASP A 14 -1.27 3.21 10.03
C ASP A 14 -0.11 2.46 9.37
N VAL A 15 -0.35 1.92 8.17
CA VAL A 15 0.68 1.29 7.34
C VAL A 15 1.78 2.30 7.01
N MET A 16 1.44 3.48 6.49
CA MET A 16 2.46 4.49 6.12
C MET A 16 3.17 5.09 7.33
N GLN A 17 2.53 5.13 8.51
CA GLN A 17 3.17 5.56 9.75
C GLN A 17 4.18 4.51 10.26
N THR A 18 3.82 3.23 10.17
CA THR A 18 4.67 2.12 10.60
C THR A 18 5.80 1.87 9.60
N TYR A 19 5.50 2.00 8.31
CA TYR A 19 6.38 1.74 7.18
C TYR A 19 6.38 2.96 6.23
N PRO A 20 7.13 4.03 6.56
CA PRO A 20 7.21 5.22 5.71
C PRO A 20 7.62 4.92 4.27
N GLU A 21 8.45 3.90 4.07
CA GLU A 21 8.92 3.51 2.73
C GLU A 21 7.79 2.93 1.87
N ILE A 22 6.77 2.33 2.49
CA ILE A 22 5.56 1.90 1.77
C ILE A 22 4.79 3.13 1.26
N GLY A 23 4.76 4.21 2.02
CA GLY A 23 4.23 5.50 1.57
C GLY A 23 4.96 6.02 0.33
N ASP A 24 6.29 5.91 0.30
CA ASP A 24 7.10 6.29 -0.86
C ASP A 24 6.81 5.41 -2.09
N ILE A 25 6.63 4.09 -1.90
CA ILE A 25 6.23 3.17 -2.98
C ILE A 25 4.90 3.61 -3.57
N LEU A 26 3.89 3.83 -2.73
CA LEU A 26 2.54 4.23 -3.14
C LEU A 26 2.52 5.58 -3.86
N ALA A 27 3.31 6.55 -3.39
CA ALA A 27 3.39 7.89 -3.98
C ALA A 27 3.87 7.88 -5.44
N ARG A 28 4.69 6.88 -5.85
CA ARG A 28 5.15 6.73 -7.25
C ARG A 28 4.04 6.34 -8.22
N PHE A 29 2.92 5.82 -7.70
CA PHE A 29 1.74 5.46 -8.46
C PHE A 29 0.58 6.44 -8.22
N ASP A 30 0.88 7.66 -7.74
CA ASP A 30 -0.10 8.68 -7.36
C ASP A 30 -1.13 8.19 -6.32
N ILE A 31 -0.76 7.17 -5.53
CA ILE A 31 -1.57 6.71 -4.40
C ILE A 31 -1.14 7.45 -3.14
N GLY A 32 -2.12 8.08 -2.50
CA GLY A 32 -1.93 8.70 -1.19
C GLY A 32 -3.25 8.82 -0.42
N CYS A 33 -3.13 9.13 0.87
CA CYS A 33 -4.28 9.26 1.78
C CYS A 33 -5.07 10.58 1.62
N THR A 34 -4.65 11.49 0.73
CA THR A 34 -5.21 12.85 0.63
C THR A 34 -6.65 12.89 0.12
N ALA A 35 -7.07 11.93 -0.70
CA ALA A 35 -8.42 11.86 -1.24
C ALA A 35 -9.47 11.45 -0.18
N CYS A 36 -9.11 10.60 0.77
CA CYS A 36 -10.01 10.09 1.80
C CYS A 36 -10.13 11.06 3.01
N LYS A 37 -9.13 11.93 3.25
CA LYS A 37 -8.99 12.84 4.42
C LYS A 37 -9.01 12.17 5.81
N VAL A 38 -9.45 10.92 5.92
CA VAL A 38 -9.56 10.17 7.19
C VAL A 38 -8.52 9.04 7.27
N GLY A 39 -8.08 8.49 6.13
CA GLY A 39 -7.01 7.49 6.08
C GLY A 39 -7.35 6.11 6.62
N ILE A 40 -8.64 5.83 6.80
CA ILE A 40 -9.18 4.59 7.37
C ILE A 40 -9.41 3.48 6.33
N CYS A 41 -9.26 3.78 5.05
CA CYS A 41 -9.38 2.77 4.00
C CYS A 41 -8.27 1.74 4.16
N HIS A 42 -8.58 0.47 3.94
CA HIS A 42 -7.57 -0.57 3.95
C HIS A 42 -6.60 -0.41 2.78
N LEU A 43 -5.34 -0.77 2.97
CA LEU A 43 -4.31 -0.68 1.94
C LEU A 43 -4.74 -1.35 0.63
N LYS A 44 -5.28 -2.58 0.70
CA LYS A 44 -5.70 -3.32 -0.49
C LYS A 44 -6.83 -2.64 -1.26
N ASP A 45 -7.72 -1.96 -0.54
CA ASP A 45 -8.87 -1.29 -1.13
C ASP A 45 -8.41 -0.01 -1.83
N VAL A 46 -7.50 0.75 -1.22
CA VAL A 46 -6.93 1.95 -1.83
C VAL A 46 -6.19 1.62 -3.13
N VAL A 47 -5.36 0.57 -3.12
CA VAL A 47 -4.63 0.17 -4.32
C VAL A 47 -5.57 -0.29 -5.43
N SER A 48 -6.71 -0.93 -5.11
CA SER A 48 -7.65 -1.42 -6.12
C SER A 48 -8.70 -0.41 -6.61
N ILE A 49 -9.06 0.59 -5.82
CA ILE A 49 -10.15 1.52 -6.16
C ILE A 49 -9.66 2.68 -7.05
N HIS A 50 -8.35 2.97 -7.07
CA HIS A 50 -7.79 4.12 -7.79
C HIS A 50 -7.74 3.99 -9.32
N GLY A 51 -8.32 2.94 -9.90
CA GLY A 51 -8.37 2.76 -11.35
C GLY A 51 -6.98 2.51 -11.96
N LEU A 52 -6.04 2.02 -11.14
CA LEU A 52 -4.75 1.55 -11.62
C LEU A 52 -4.92 0.40 -12.62
N SER A 53 -3.93 0.27 -13.50
CA SER A 53 -3.83 -0.93 -14.33
C SER A 53 -3.57 -2.15 -13.44
N LYS A 54 -4.00 -3.34 -13.87
CA LYS A 54 -3.73 -4.60 -13.17
C LYS A 54 -2.23 -4.85 -13.01
N GLU A 55 -1.42 -4.33 -13.94
CA GLU A 55 0.04 -4.41 -13.88
C GLU A 55 0.61 -3.53 -12.77
N ASP A 56 0.07 -2.33 -12.58
CA ASP A 56 0.54 -1.43 -11.52
C ASP A 56 0.10 -1.91 -10.13
N GLU A 57 -1.13 -2.43 -9.99
CA GLU A 57 -1.56 -3.11 -8.76
C GLU A 57 -0.60 -4.24 -8.37
N ALA A 58 -0.23 -5.09 -9.35
CA ALA A 58 0.69 -6.20 -9.12
C ALA A 58 2.11 -5.74 -8.76
N LYS A 59 2.61 -4.67 -9.40
CA LYS A 59 3.90 -4.07 -9.04
C LYS A 59 3.91 -3.54 -7.62
N ILE A 60 2.85 -2.83 -7.21
CA ILE A 60 2.73 -2.32 -5.82
C ILE A 60 2.75 -3.48 -4.82
N GLU A 61 1.96 -4.52 -5.06
CA GLU A 61 1.95 -5.73 -4.23
C GLU A 61 3.35 -6.35 -4.12
N GLN A 62 4.01 -6.54 -5.26
CA GLN A 62 5.34 -7.14 -5.30
C GLN A 62 6.38 -6.28 -4.56
N GLU A 63 6.44 -4.98 -4.85
CA GLU A 63 7.43 -4.08 -4.25
C GLU A 63 7.28 -3.98 -2.73
N ILE A 64 6.04 -3.92 -2.23
CA ILE A 64 5.76 -3.88 -0.79
C ILE A 64 6.19 -5.20 -0.13
N ASN A 65 5.83 -6.34 -0.70
CA ASN A 65 6.20 -7.64 -0.15
C ASN A 65 7.72 -7.88 -0.17
N GLU A 66 8.40 -7.48 -1.25
CA GLU A 66 9.86 -7.55 -1.34
C GLU A 66 10.54 -6.64 -0.32
N HIS A 67 9.98 -5.46 -0.06
CA HIS A 67 10.51 -4.54 0.95
C HIS A 67 10.41 -5.13 2.36
N LEU A 68 9.25 -5.67 2.73
CA LEU A 68 9.05 -6.34 4.03
C LEU A 68 9.98 -7.55 4.21
N ALA A 69 10.10 -8.38 3.17
CA ALA A 69 11.00 -9.53 3.19
C ALA A 69 12.48 -9.13 3.38
N LYS A 70 12.91 -7.99 2.80
CA LYS A 70 14.27 -7.46 2.99
C LYS A 70 14.49 -6.90 4.41
N LYS A 71 13.46 -6.33 5.03
CA LYS A 71 13.51 -5.90 6.44
C LYS A 71 13.45 -7.07 7.44
N GLY A 72 13.01 -8.25 6.99
CA GLY A 72 12.82 -9.42 7.84
C GLY A 72 11.53 -9.36 8.64
N GLU A 73 10.52 -8.66 8.11
CA GLU A 73 9.19 -8.48 8.69
C GLU A 73 8.18 -9.44 8.07
#